data_AF-A0A920PST0-F1
#
_entry.id   AF-A0A920PST0-F1
#
_cell.length_a   1.000
_cell.length_b   1.000
_cell.length_c   1.000
_cell.angle_alpha   90.00
_cell.angle_beta   90.00
_cell.angle_gamma   90.00
#
_symmetry.space_group_name_H-M   'P 1'
#
loop_
_entity.id
_entity.type
_entity.pdbx_description
1 polymer ?
#
loop_
_entity_poly.entity_id
_entity_poly.type
_entity_poly.pdbx_seq_one_letter_code
_entity_poly.pdbx_strand_id
1 'polypeptide(L)'
;MEATKEWPSSCGMAAWAAYRHFKRSCSRQKSGIPIVHATGPEDDGLAGWSVGREIYGNSDRSPEAIERRNRRFDIIDEVSPIDGEPVIRKSAPSAFWGTPLIGHLNALGVGTIIAVGESNSGCVRASVLDGCTSRFRMIVCEEGCSTDMKRLTL
;
A
#
# COMPACT_ATOMS: atom_id res chain seq x y z
N MET A 1 15.81 7.23 11.68
CA MET A 1 15.33 6.33 12.75
C MET A 1 14.00 6.80 13.36
N GLU A 2 13.50 7.99 12.96
CA GLU A 2 12.24 8.59 13.48
C GLU A 2 10.95 8.13 12.78
N ALA A 3 10.90 8.04 11.44
CA ALA A 3 9.63 7.84 10.72
C ALA A 3 8.92 6.51 11.05
N THR A 4 9.69 5.45 11.35
CA THR A 4 9.16 4.12 11.66
C THR A 4 8.53 4.04 13.06
N LYS A 5 8.88 4.95 13.98
CA LYS A 5 8.23 5.05 15.30
C LYS A 5 6.85 5.71 15.22
N GLU A 6 6.68 6.59 14.26
CA GLU A 6 5.43 7.33 14.03
C GLU A 6 4.50 6.59 13.07
N TRP A 7 5.06 5.86 12.11
CA TRP A 7 4.33 5.14 11.05
C TRP A 7 4.83 3.69 10.93
N PRO A 8 4.19 2.73 11.63
CA PRO A 8 4.62 1.33 11.66
C PRO A 8 4.52 0.63 10.29
N SER A 9 3.55 1.06 9.46
CA SER A 9 3.38 0.63 8.06
C SER A 9 4.19 1.48 7.07
N SER A 10 5.10 2.33 7.56
CA SER A 10 5.95 3.13 6.66
C SER A 10 6.94 2.24 5.95
N CYS A 11 7.22 2.60 4.70
CA CYS A 11 8.05 1.81 3.82
C CYS A 11 9.57 1.81 4.17
N GLY A 12 9.97 2.19 5.40
CA GLY A 12 11.38 2.38 5.75
C GLY A 12 12.06 3.48 4.92
N MET A 13 13.33 3.79 5.23
CA MET A 13 14.04 4.92 4.61
C MET A 13 14.41 4.68 3.13
N ALA A 14 14.62 3.42 2.73
CA ALA A 14 14.98 3.06 1.36
C ALA A 14 13.81 3.32 0.40
N ALA A 15 12.60 2.86 0.75
CA ALA A 15 11.41 3.17 -0.04
C ALA A 15 11.00 4.63 0.01
N TRP A 16 11.31 5.32 1.09
CA TRP A 16 11.20 6.78 1.14
C TRP A 16 12.12 7.50 0.15
N ALA A 17 13.37 7.05 0.00
CA ALA A 17 14.33 7.65 -0.94
C ALA A 17 13.96 7.37 -2.40
N ALA A 18 13.50 6.15 -2.68
CA ALA A 18 12.98 5.72 -3.97
C ALA A 18 11.73 6.49 -4.38
N TYR A 19 10.81 6.67 -3.44
CA TYR A 19 9.59 7.43 -3.65
C TYR A 19 9.88 8.90 -3.95
N ARG A 20 10.87 9.50 -3.26
CA ARG A 20 11.34 10.86 -3.57
C ARG A 20 11.95 10.97 -4.98
N HIS A 21 12.61 9.92 -5.46
CA HIS A 21 13.07 9.83 -6.84
C HIS A 21 11.90 9.70 -7.83
N PHE A 22 10.90 8.87 -7.54
CA PHE A 22 9.69 8.76 -8.37
C PHE A 22 8.93 10.09 -8.44
N LYS A 23 8.76 10.79 -7.30
CA LYS A 23 8.14 12.12 -7.20
C LYS A 23 8.90 13.20 -7.97
N ARG A 24 10.22 13.08 -8.12
CA ARG A 24 11.08 14.01 -8.87
C ARG A 24 11.11 13.73 -10.37
N SER A 25 11.20 12.47 -10.79
CA SER A 25 11.33 12.09 -12.20
C SER A 25 9.99 12.04 -12.94
N CYS A 26 8.91 11.68 -12.25
CA CYS A 26 7.54 11.89 -12.71
C CYS A 26 6.95 13.03 -11.90
N SER A 27 7.03 14.28 -12.39
CA SER A 27 6.03 15.25 -11.95
C SER A 27 4.67 14.65 -12.32
N ARG A 28 3.92 14.22 -11.31
CA ARG A 28 2.70 13.38 -11.36
C ARG A 28 1.73 13.65 -12.52
N GLN A 29 1.65 14.91 -12.96
CA GLN A 29 0.79 15.34 -14.07
C GLN A 29 1.43 15.29 -15.47
N LYS A 30 2.76 15.30 -15.62
CA LYS A 30 3.42 15.47 -16.92
C LYS A 30 3.62 14.18 -17.73
N SER A 31 3.62 13.02 -17.08
CA SER A 31 3.87 11.75 -17.78
C SER A 31 2.59 11.12 -18.36
N GLY A 32 1.40 11.61 -17.98
CA GLY A 32 0.11 11.03 -18.41
C GLY A 32 -0.15 9.61 -17.88
N ILE A 33 0.66 9.15 -16.90
CA ILE A 33 0.53 7.81 -16.33
C ILE A 33 -0.51 7.86 -15.20
N PRO A 34 -1.59 7.06 -15.25
CA PRO A 34 -2.59 7.04 -14.19
C PRO A 34 -2.00 6.47 -12.90
N ILE A 35 -2.31 7.10 -11.77
CA ILE A 35 -1.91 6.64 -10.43
C ILE A 35 -3.15 6.24 -9.66
N VAL A 36 -3.12 5.04 -9.08
CA VAL A 36 -4.17 4.52 -8.20
C VAL A 36 -3.56 4.28 -6.83
N HIS A 37 -4.20 4.84 -5.80
CA HIS A 37 -3.83 4.60 -4.40
C HIS A 37 -4.61 3.42 -3.85
N ALA A 38 -3.97 2.61 -3.01
CA ALA A 38 -4.64 1.50 -2.34
C ALA A 38 -4.33 1.56 -0.85
N THR A 39 -5.37 1.59 -0.02
CA THR A 39 -5.25 1.64 1.44
C THR A 39 -6.36 0.81 2.10
N GLY A 40 -6.28 0.59 3.41
CA GLY A 40 -7.24 -0.21 4.16
C GLY A 40 -8.66 0.35 4.12
N PRO A 41 -9.64 -0.45 4.59
CA PRO A 41 -11.04 -0.05 4.60
C PRO A 41 -11.24 1.15 5.54
N GLU A 42 -12.24 1.97 5.22
CA GLU A 42 -12.83 2.89 6.20
C GLU A 42 -13.67 2.05 7.18
N ASP A 43 -14.17 2.63 8.28
CA ASP A 43 -15.04 1.92 9.21
C ASP A 43 -16.37 1.55 8.53
N ASP A 44 -16.37 0.40 7.86
CA ASP A 44 -17.48 -0.18 7.13
C ASP A 44 -18.19 -1.27 7.95
N GLY A 45 -17.81 -1.42 9.23
CA GLY A 45 -18.30 -2.45 10.14
C GLY A 45 -17.83 -3.88 9.82
N LEU A 46 -17.00 -4.07 8.79
CA LEU A 46 -16.46 -5.37 8.42
C LEU A 46 -15.08 -5.60 9.07
N ALA A 47 -14.84 -6.84 9.48
CA ALA A 47 -13.53 -7.23 9.96
C ALA A 47 -12.52 -7.20 8.79
N GLY A 48 -11.60 -6.24 8.80
CA GLY A 48 -10.50 -6.20 7.83
C GLY A 48 -9.55 -7.39 7.96
N TRP A 49 -8.78 -7.70 6.92
CA TRP A 49 -7.85 -8.84 6.93
C TRP A 49 -6.81 -8.82 8.07
N SER A 50 -6.48 -7.63 8.59
CA SER A 50 -5.54 -7.44 9.71
C SER A 50 -6.14 -7.80 11.07
N VAL A 51 -7.47 -7.96 11.18
CA VAL A 51 -8.18 -8.16 12.46
C VAL A 51 -7.69 -9.40 13.19
N GLY A 52 -7.40 -10.51 12.50
CA GLY A 52 -6.82 -11.70 13.14
C GLY A 52 -5.46 -11.43 13.78
N ARG A 53 -4.62 -10.60 13.14
CA ARG A 53 -3.31 -10.19 13.68
C ARG A 53 -3.47 -9.21 14.85
N GLU A 54 -4.52 -8.40 14.83
CA GLU A 54 -4.85 -7.41 15.88
C GLU A 54 -5.49 -8.05 17.13
N ILE A 55 -6.30 -9.09 16.93
CA ILE A 55 -6.93 -9.85 18.03
C ILE A 55 -5.91 -10.78 18.68
N TYR A 56 -5.14 -11.55 17.90
CA TYR A 56 -4.31 -12.63 18.43
C TYR A 56 -2.81 -12.29 18.51
N GLY A 57 -2.33 -11.25 17.81
CA GLY A 57 -0.90 -10.96 17.66
C GLY A 57 -0.39 -9.74 18.42
N ASN A 58 -1.25 -9.02 19.15
CA ASN A 58 -0.87 -7.77 19.80
C ASN A 58 -1.45 -7.66 21.23
N SER A 59 -0.58 -7.80 22.22
CA SER A 59 -0.93 -7.68 23.65
C SER A 59 -0.93 -6.24 24.15
N ASP A 60 -0.30 -5.30 23.43
CA ASP A 60 -0.25 -3.89 23.81
C ASP A 60 -1.58 -3.18 23.51
N ARG A 61 -2.20 -2.68 24.57
CA ARG A 61 -3.49 -1.97 24.59
C ARG A 61 -3.35 -0.54 25.15
N SER A 62 -2.12 -0.01 25.22
CA SER A 62 -1.90 1.40 25.56
C SER A 62 -2.65 2.33 24.60
N PRO A 63 -3.09 3.52 25.07
CA PRO A 63 -3.70 4.52 24.20
C PRO A 63 -2.83 4.87 22.99
N GLU A 64 -1.51 4.97 23.15
CA GLU A 64 -0.61 5.24 22.03
C GLU A 64 -0.57 4.08 21.02
N ALA A 65 -0.61 2.82 21.47
CA ALA A 65 -0.66 1.67 20.57
C ALA A 65 -2.00 1.57 19.81
N ILE A 66 -3.11 1.94 20.45
CA ILE A 66 -4.42 2.03 19.81
C ILE A 66 -4.42 3.13 18.74
N GLU A 67 -3.95 4.32 19.09
CA GLU A 67 -3.88 5.45 18.15
C GLU A 67 -3.00 5.15 16.94
N ARG A 68 -1.83 4.54 17.18
CA ARG A 68 -0.95 4.06 16.10
C ARG A 68 -1.63 3.04 15.19
N ARG A 69 -2.49 2.17 15.73
CA ARG A 69 -3.27 1.24 14.90
C ARG A 69 -4.32 1.97 14.10
N ASN A 70 -5.02 2.94 14.68
CA ASN A 70 -6.06 3.68 13.95
C ASN A 70 -5.50 4.39 12.72
N ARG A 71 -4.31 4.99 12.84
CA ARG A 71 -3.63 5.72 11.75
C ARG A 71 -2.97 4.83 10.68
N ARG A 72 -3.02 3.50 10.79
CA ARG A 72 -2.30 2.57 9.89
C ARG A 72 -2.73 2.63 8.42
N PHE A 73 -3.91 3.20 8.15
CA PHE A 73 -4.45 3.35 6.80
C PHE A 73 -4.41 4.79 6.29
N ASP A 74 -3.85 5.71 7.08
CA ASP A 74 -3.68 7.09 6.66
C ASP A 74 -2.65 7.16 5.53
N ILE A 75 -2.99 7.93 4.49
CA ILE A 75 -2.06 8.27 3.44
C ILE A 75 -1.34 9.54 3.89
N ILE A 76 -0.02 9.51 3.98
CA ILE A 76 0.78 10.67 4.40
C ILE A 76 0.68 11.82 3.39
N ASP A 77 0.80 13.06 3.87
CA ASP A 77 0.68 14.28 3.06
C ASP A 77 1.61 14.27 1.84
N GLU A 78 2.83 13.74 1.98
CA GLU A 78 3.80 13.72 0.90
C GLU A 78 3.40 12.84 -0.29
N VAL A 79 2.51 11.87 -0.08
CA VAL A 79 2.05 10.93 -1.10
C VAL A 79 0.55 11.04 -1.37
N SER A 80 -0.12 11.96 -0.69
CA SER A 80 -1.55 12.16 -0.78
C SER A 80 -2.05 12.22 -2.23
N PRO A 81 -3.21 11.61 -2.52
CA PRO A 81 -3.81 11.67 -3.84
C PRO A 81 -4.01 13.14 -4.25
N ILE A 82 -3.75 13.44 -5.52
CA ILE A 82 -4.16 14.72 -6.12
C ILE A 82 -5.47 14.54 -6.89
N ASP A 83 -6.08 15.64 -7.31
CA ASP A 83 -7.32 15.62 -8.09
C ASP A 83 -7.23 14.68 -9.29
N GLY A 84 -8.20 13.76 -9.38
CA GLY A 84 -8.30 12.75 -10.44
C GLY A 84 -7.59 11.42 -10.15
N GLU A 85 -6.79 11.30 -9.09
CA GLU A 85 -6.19 10.03 -8.68
C GLU A 85 -7.16 9.23 -7.79
N PRO A 86 -7.64 8.05 -8.22
CA PRO A 86 -8.55 7.24 -7.42
C PRO A 86 -7.86 6.63 -6.20
N VAL A 87 -8.63 6.51 -5.12
CA VAL A 87 -8.26 5.77 -3.90
C VAL A 87 -9.13 4.55 -3.76
N ILE A 88 -8.50 3.37 -3.74
CA ILE A 88 -9.16 2.08 -3.53
C ILE A 88 -9.01 1.69 -2.07
N ARG A 89 -10.16 1.46 -1.42
CA ARG A 89 -10.26 0.86 -0.10
C ARG A 89 -10.27 -0.66 -0.25
N LYS A 90 -9.33 -1.36 0.37
CA LYS A 90 -9.19 -2.83 0.27
C LYS A 90 -9.28 -3.48 1.65
N SER A 91 -10.11 -4.50 1.76
CA SER A 91 -10.24 -5.32 2.97
C SER A 91 -9.33 -6.54 2.99
N ALA A 92 -8.57 -6.78 1.91
CA ALA A 92 -7.60 -7.87 1.75
C ALA A 92 -6.17 -7.37 1.47
N PRO A 93 -5.14 -8.25 1.55
CA PRO A 93 -3.77 -7.87 1.17
C PRO A 93 -3.68 -7.37 -0.27
N SER A 94 -4.32 -8.07 -1.22
CA SER A 94 -4.34 -7.70 -2.62
C SER A 94 -5.23 -6.48 -2.89
N ALA A 95 -4.74 -5.55 -3.70
CA ALA A 95 -5.53 -4.41 -4.18
C ALA A 95 -6.59 -4.80 -5.23
N PHE A 96 -6.52 -6.01 -5.80
CA PHE A 96 -7.48 -6.50 -6.80
C PHE A 96 -8.67 -7.25 -6.18
N TRP A 97 -8.46 -7.86 -5.00
CA TRP A 97 -9.48 -8.69 -4.39
C TRP A 97 -10.65 -7.85 -3.90
N GLY A 98 -11.84 -8.12 -4.44
CA GLY A 98 -13.08 -7.44 -4.03
C GLY A 98 -13.12 -5.93 -4.33
N THR A 99 -12.25 -5.42 -5.20
CA THR A 99 -12.19 -3.99 -5.57
C THR A 99 -12.54 -3.78 -7.05
N PRO A 100 -12.91 -2.55 -7.46
CA PRO A 100 -13.16 -2.25 -8.87
C PRO A 100 -11.88 -2.06 -9.70
N LEU A 101 -10.69 -2.36 -9.16
CA LEU A 101 -9.40 -2.03 -9.79
C LEU A 101 -9.26 -2.59 -11.21
N ILE A 102 -9.65 -3.84 -11.44
CA ILE A 102 -9.55 -4.48 -12.77
C ILE A 102 -10.38 -3.72 -13.80
N GLY A 103 -11.65 -3.44 -13.48
CA GLY A 103 -12.55 -2.72 -14.37
C GLY A 103 -12.06 -1.30 -14.65
N HIS A 104 -11.55 -0.62 -13.62
CA HIS A 104 -10.97 0.71 -13.75
C HIS A 104 -9.75 0.74 -14.69
N LEU A 105 -8.79 -0.17 -14.49
CA LEU A 105 -7.59 -0.25 -15.33
C LEU A 105 -7.92 -0.63 -16.78
N ASN A 106 -8.87 -1.55 -16.97
CA ASN A 106 -9.34 -1.91 -18.31
C ASN A 106 -10.02 -0.73 -19.03
N ALA A 107 -10.84 0.06 -18.32
CA ALA A 107 -11.47 1.24 -18.88
C ALA A 107 -10.43 2.30 -19.31
N LEU A 108 -9.30 2.38 -18.61
CA LEU A 108 -8.16 3.23 -18.96
C LEU A 108 -7.24 2.64 -20.03
N GLY A 109 -7.48 1.41 -20.49
CA GLY A 109 -6.61 0.71 -21.45
C GLY A 109 -5.23 0.37 -20.90
N VAL A 110 -5.08 0.26 -19.58
CA VAL A 110 -3.80 -0.03 -18.92
C VAL A 110 -3.47 -1.52 -19.05
N GLY A 111 -2.31 -1.85 -19.64
CA GLY A 111 -1.81 -3.22 -19.73
C GLY A 111 -0.56 -3.51 -18.88
N THR A 112 0.06 -2.47 -18.30
CA THR A 112 1.28 -2.58 -17.49
C THR A 112 1.13 -1.76 -16.21
N ILE A 113 1.52 -2.33 -15.08
CA ILE A 113 1.38 -1.73 -13.76
C ILE A 113 2.75 -1.76 -13.07
N ILE A 114 3.14 -0.60 -12.53
CA ILE A 114 4.30 -0.49 -11.65
C ILE A 114 3.77 -0.51 -10.21
N ALA A 115 4.09 -1.57 -9.47
CA ALA A 115 3.72 -1.75 -8.09
C ALA A 115 4.78 -1.14 -7.16
N VAL A 116 4.31 -0.32 -6.21
CA VAL A 116 5.07 0.30 -5.12
C VAL A 116 4.27 0.16 -3.84
N GLY A 117 4.94 0.11 -2.67
CA GLY A 117 4.24 0.16 -1.37
C GLY A 117 4.79 -0.79 -0.31
N GLU A 118 3.95 -1.08 0.68
CA GLU A 118 4.30 -1.90 1.84
C GLU A 118 3.16 -2.88 2.16
N SER A 119 3.47 -4.12 2.55
CA SER A 119 4.79 -4.79 2.55
C SER A 119 5.04 -5.59 1.28
N ASN A 120 6.30 -5.70 0.90
CA ASN A 120 6.80 -6.53 -0.21
C ASN A 120 6.41 -8.00 -0.03
N SER A 121 6.50 -8.53 1.20
CA SER A 121 6.09 -9.90 1.53
C SER A 121 4.56 -10.10 1.65
N GLY A 122 3.80 -9.01 1.79
CA GLY A 122 2.36 -9.02 2.01
C GLY A 122 1.57 -8.44 0.84
N CYS A 123 1.10 -7.21 1.01
CA CYS A 123 0.18 -6.54 0.09
C CYS A 123 0.72 -6.40 -1.34
N VAL A 124 2.01 -6.08 -1.50
CA VAL A 124 2.62 -5.94 -2.83
C VAL A 124 2.65 -7.29 -3.55
N ARG A 125 3.17 -8.34 -2.89
CA ARG A 125 3.19 -9.70 -3.47
C ARG A 125 1.81 -10.20 -3.84
N ALA A 126 0.83 -10.05 -2.94
CA ALA A 126 -0.54 -10.48 -3.22
C ALA A 126 -1.12 -9.76 -4.45
N SER A 127 -0.92 -8.45 -4.54
CA SER A 127 -1.39 -7.64 -5.68
C SER A 127 -0.67 -8.00 -6.98
N VAL A 128 0.63 -8.27 -6.94
CA VAL A 128 1.41 -8.69 -8.12
C VAL A 128 0.90 -10.04 -8.64
N LEU A 129 0.64 -11.00 -7.76
CA LEU A 129 0.10 -12.31 -8.15
C LEU A 129 -1.28 -12.18 -8.79
N ASP A 130 -2.19 -11.43 -8.19
CA ASP A 130 -3.54 -11.22 -8.73
C ASP A 130 -3.52 -10.42 -10.04
N GLY A 131 -2.63 -9.42 -10.14
CA GLY A 131 -2.42 -8.64 -11.36
C GLY A 131 -1.92 -9.51 -12.52
N CYS A 132 -0.92 -10.36 -12.26
CA CYS A 132 -0.44 -11.35 -13.24
C CYS A 132 -1.53 -12.33 -13.65
N THR A 133 -2.33 -12.83 -12.69
CA THR A 133 -3.45 -13.74 -12.95
C THR A 133 -4.53 -13.07 -13.81
N SER A 134 -4.71 -11.76 -13.61
CA SER A 134 -5.59 -10.90 -14.41
C SER A 134 -4.98 -10.44 -15.74
N ARG A 135 -3.82 -10.99 -16.12
CA ARG A 135 -3.06 -10.72 -17.37
C ARG A 135 -2.47 -9.32 -17.50
N PHE A 136 -2.33 -8.56 -16.41
CA PHE A 136 -1.54 -7.34 -16.42
C PHE A 136 -0.04 -7.67 -16.37
N ARG A 137 0.77 -6.87 -17.07
CA ARG A 137 2.23 -6.92 -16.91
C ARG A 137 2.61 -6.19 -15.63
N MET A 138 3.08 -6.92 -14.63
CA MET A 138 3.47 -6.36 -13.34
C MET A 138 4.97 -6.07 -13.31
N ILE A 139 5.34 -4.88 -12.87
CA ILE A 139 6.71 -4.46 -12.58
C ILE A 139 6.75 -4.06 -11.11
N VAL A 140 7.67 -4.64 -10.33
CA VAL A 140 7.86 -4.26 -8.93
C VAL A 140 9.02 -3.27 -8.88
N CYS A 141 8.78 -2.07 -8.37
CA CYS A 141 9.87 -1.15 -8.08
C CYS A 141 10.49 -1.57 -6.74
N GLU A 142 11.64 -2.24 -6.81
CA GLU A 142 12.37 -2.70 -5.63
C GLU A 142 12.64 -1.55 -4.67
N GLU A 143 13.14 -0.43 -5.21
CA GLU A 143 13.44 0.74 -4.41
C GLU A 143 12.17 1.24 -3.70
N GLY A 144 10.99 1.19 -4.33
CA GLY A 144 9.71 1.65 -3.78
C GLY A 144 8.95 0.64 -2.91
N CYS A 145 9.53 -0.53 -2.64
CA CYS A 145 8.91 -1.59 -1.84
C CYS A 145 9.70 -1.87 -0.57
N SER A 146 9.01 -2.03 0.56
CA SER A 146 9.66 -2.31 1.85
C SER A 146 9.29 -3.68 2.40
N THR A 147 10.21 -4.32 3.12
CA THR A 147 9.97 -5.63 3.72
C THR A 147 9.73 -5.48 5.22
N ASP A 148 8.59 -5.95 5.71
CA ASP A 148 8.28 -6.08 7.13
C ASP A 148 8.98 -7.32 7.70
N MET A 149 10.32 -7.32 7.69
CA MET A 149 11.09 -8.42 8.27
C MET A 149 11.26 -8.15 9.76
N LYS A 150 10.28 -8.56 10.58
CA LYS A 150 10.58 -8.94 11.96
C LYS A 150 11.56 -10.10 11.89
N ARG A 151 12.84 -9.84 12.12
CA ARG A 151 13.88 -10.85 12.22
C ARG A 151 13.44 -11.83 13.31
N LEU A 152 12.94 -13.01 12.92
CA LEU A 152 12.82 -14.15 13.82
C LEU A 152 14.26 -14.56 14.12
N THR A 153 14.82 -14.00 15.19
CA THR A 153 15.96 -14.60 15.86
C THR A 153 15.41 -15.86 16.51
N LEU A 154 15.66 -17.02 15.90
CA LEU A 154 15.59 -18.31 16.57
C LEU A 154 16.76 -18.43 17.55
#